data_AF-A0A1J5I1I4-F1
#
_entry.id   AF-A0A1J5I1I4-F1
#
_cell.length_a   1.000
_cell.length_b   1.000
_cell.length_c   1.000
_cell.angle_alpha   90.00
_cell.angle_beta   90.00
_cell.angle_gamma   90.00
#
_symmetry.space_group_name_H-M   'P 1'
#
loop_
_entity.id
_entity.type
_entity.pdbx_description
1 polymer ?
#
loop_
_entity_poly.entity_id
_entity_poly.type
_entity_poly.pdbx_seq_one_letter_code
_entity_poly.pdbx_strand_id
1 'polypeptide(L)'
;MFGTMISPEAAVPRTLTLATRHEFSMEEVLEIGERIAIRRICFNLREGVRNFDDYRLTDRVLGVSPLEDGRTRGVSVNNAVQIRNYCLART
;
A
#
# COMPACT_ATOMS: atom_id res chain seq x y z
N MET A 1 2.45 2.94 9.00
CA MET A 1 2.73 3.80 10.17
C MET A 1 4.22 3.70 10.43
N PHE A 2 4.97 4.78 10.68
CA PHE A 2 6.44 4.70 10.80
C PHE A 2 6.91 3.64 11.82
N GLY A 3 6.22 3.53 12.96
CA GLY A 3 6.53 2.52 13.98
C GLY A 3 6.46 1.06 13.50
N THR A 4 5.60 0.72 12.54
CA THR A 4 5.52 -0.65 12.00
C THR A 4 6.64 -0.99 11.02
N MET A 5 7.33 0.02 10.46
CA MET A 5 8.42 -0.19 9.50
C MET A 5 9.77 -0.47 10.17
N ILE A 6 9.89 -0.13 11.45
CA ILE A 6 11.14 -0.28 12.24
C ILE A 6 11.03 -1.34 13.33
N SER A 7 9.85 -1.97 13.47
CA SER A 7 9.58 -2.99 14.48
C SER A 7 9.52 -4.38 13.84
N PRO A 8 9.84 -5.45 14.59
CA PRO A 8 9.62 -6.82 14.12
C PRO A 8 8.15 -7.04 13.70
N GLU A 9 7.88 -7.93 12.76
CA GLU A 9 6.51 -8.11 12.27
C GLU A 9 5.53 -8.46 13.40
N ALA A 10 5.97 -9.29 14.36
CA ALA A 10 5.19 -9.71 15.51
C ALA A 10 4.80 -8.56 16.48
N ALA A 11 5.36 -7.36 16.32
CA ALA A 11 5.07 -6.23 17.19
C ALA A 11 3.60 -5.80 17.13
N VAL A 12 2.99 -5.84 15.94
CA VAL A 12 1.59 -5.42 15.74
C VAL A 12 0.60 -6.34 16.48
N PRO A 13 0.56 -7.67 16.21
CA PRO A 13 -0.36 -8.56 16.92
C PRO A 13 -0.13 -8.53 18.42
N ARG A 14 1.13 -8.55 18.88
CA ARG A 14 1.45 -8.48 20.31
C ARG A 14 0.94 -7.20 20.96
N THR A 15 1.11 -6.05 20.32
CA THR A 15 0.65 -4.77 20.86
C THR A 15 -0.87 -4.73 20.97
N LEU A 16 -1.58 -5.22 19.95
CA LEU A 16 -3.03 -5.31 19.97
C LEU A 16 -3.50 -6.22 21.10
N THR A 17 -2.89 -7.39 21.26
CA THR A 17 -3.23 -8.33 22.33
C THR A 17 -3.01 -7.76 23.72
N LEU A 18 -1.87 -7.11 23.95
CA LEU A 18 -1.59 -6.49 25.25
C LEU A 18 -2.55 -5.34 25.56
N ALA A 19 -2.92 -4.55 24.55
CA ALA A 19 -3.79 -3.38 24.73
C ALA A 19 -5.27 -3.75 24.93
N THR A 20 -5.78 -4.73 24.20
CA THR A 20 -7.21 -5.08 24.20
C THR A 20 -7.53 -6.31 25.06
N ARG A 21 -6.51 -7.07 25.46
CA ARG A 21 -6.63 -8.40 26.08
C ARG A 21 -7.33 -9.45 25.19
N HIS A 22 -7.31 -9.23 23.88
CA HIS A 22 -7.79 -10.20 22.89
C HIS A 22 -6.59 -10.79 22.15
N GLU A 23 -6.47 -12.11 22.09
CA GLU A 23 -5.39 -12.75 21.35
C GLU A 23 -5.51 -12.43 19.85
N PHE A 24 -4.39 -12.04 19.24
CA PHE A 24 -4.30 -11.76 17.81
C PHE A 24 -3.12 -12.53 17.22
N SER A 25 -3.38 -13.34 16.21
CA SER A 25 -2.36 -13.87 15.32
C SER A 25 -1.99 -12.86 14.22
N MET A 26 -0.87 -13.09 13.54
CA MET A 26 -0.50 -12.28 12.37
C MET A 26 -1.52 -12.43 11.24
N GLU A 27 -2.04 -13.64 11.03
CA GLU A 27 -3.02 -13.93 9.98
C GLU A 27 -4.31 -13.14 10.20
N GLU A 28 -4.86 -13.13 11.41
CA GLU A 28 -6.05 -12.34 11.75
C GLU A 28 -5.82 -10.84 11.54
N VAL A 29 -4.64 -10.33 11.92
CA VAL A 29 -4.30 -8.91 11.70
C VAL A 29 -4.28 -8.56 10.21
N LEU A 30 -3.71 -9.44 9.38
CA LEU A 30 -3.69 -9.26 7.92
C LEU A 30 -5.10 -9.30 7.32
N GLU A 31 -5.94 -10.26 7.73
CA GLU A 31 -7.34 -10.37 7.26
C GLU A 31 -8.16 -9.13 7.65
N ILE A 32 -8.03 -8.67 8.91
CA ILE A 32 -8.68 -7.44 9.38
C ILE A 32 -8.21 -6.23 8.56
N GLY A 33 -6.91 -6.12 8.32
CA GLY A 33 -6.31 -5.04 7.54
C GLY A 33 -6.81 -5.03 6.08
N GLU A 34 -6.87 -6.20 5.45
CA GLU A 34 -7.41 -6.38 4.11
C GLU A 34 -8.89 -5.95 4.04
N ARG A 35 -9.72 -6.41 4.97
CA ARG A 35 -11.13 -6.04 5.05
C ARG A 35 -11.33 -4.53 5.20
N ILE A 36 -10.50 -3.87 6.01
CA ILE A 36 -10.51 -2.41 6.16
C ILE A 36 -10.13 -1.73 4.85
N ALA A 37 -9.06 -2.20 4.19
CA ALA A 37 -8.60 -1.64 2.92
C ALA A 37 -9.67 -1.74 1.82
N ILE A 38 -10.32 -2.91 1.70
CA ILE A 38 -11.42 -3.14 0.74
C ILE A 38 -12.58 -2.19 1.03
N ARG A 39 -13.03 -2.09 2.29
CA ARG A 39 -14.14 -1.20 2.66
C ARG A 39 -13.86 0.26 2.30
N ARG A 40 -12.64 0.73 2.51
CA ARG A 40 -12.23 2.10 2.12
C ARG A 40 -12.29 2.30 0.62
N ILE A 41 -11.84 1.33 -0.18
CA ILE A 41 -11.93 1.39 -1.64
C ILE A 41 -13.39 1.36 -2.09
N CYS A 42 -14.23 0.47 -1.53
CA CYS A 42 -15.65 0.40 -1.86
C CYS A 42 -16.37 1.72 -1.57
N PHE A 43 -16.07 2.36 -0.44
CA PHE A 43 -16.62 3.67 -0.12
C PHE A 43 -16.24 4.71 -1.19
N ASN A 44 -14.95 4.83 -1.51
CA ASN A 44 -14.47 5.76 -2.54
C ASN A 44 -15.18 5.54 -3.89
N LEU A 45 -15.28 4.28 -4.32
CA LEU A 45 -15.95 3.94 -5.59
C LEU A 45 -17.43 4.33 -5.58
N ARG A 46 -18.13 4.11 -4.46
CA ARG A 46 -19.54 4.49 -4.30
C ARG A 46 -19.72 6.01 -4.38
N GLU A 47 -18.84 6.79 -3.76
CA GLU A 47 -18.88 8.26 -3.78
C GLU A 47 -18.31 8.88 -5.06
N GLY A 48 -18.02 8.06 -6.09
CA GLY A 48 -17.58 8.55 -7.40
C GLY A 48 -16.08 8.76 -7.53
N VAL A 49 -15.28 8.52 -6.48
CA VAL A 49 -13.82 8.59 -6.56
C VAL A 49 -13.29 7.38 -7.35
N ARG A 50 -12.49 7.64 -8.38
CA ARG A 50 -11.91 6.66 -9.30
C ARG A 50 -10.39 6.67 -9.15
N ASN A 51 -9.86 5.66 -8.47
CA ASN A 51 -8.44 5.66 -8.07
C ASN A 51 -7.44 5.82 -9.22
N PHE A 52 -7.74 5.29 -10.40
CA PHE A 52 -6.84 5.34 -11.56
C PHE A 52 -6.90 6.67 -12.32
N ASP A 53 -8.03 7.34 -12.27
CA ASP A 53 -8.27 8.58 -13.00
C ASP A 53 -7.94 9.80 -12.14
N ASP A 54 -8.36 9.75 -10.86
CA ASP A 54 -8.25 10.87 -9.92
C ASP A 54 -6.88 10.98 -9.25
N TYR A 55 -6.13 9.87 -9.12
CA TYR A 55 -4.83 9.85 -8.46
C TYR A 55 -3.74 9.34 -9.40
N ARG A 56 -2.98 10.28 -9.97
CA ARG A 56 -1.84 9.99 -10.85
C ARG A 56 -0.56 10.45 -10.16
N LEU A 57 0.47 9.61 -10.24
CA LEU A 57 1.82 10.02 -9.85
C LEU A 57 2.32 11.08 -10.83
N THR A 58 3.02 12.09 -10.31
CA THR A 58 3.65 13.12 -11.14
C THR A 58 4.78 12.54 -11.98
N ASP A 59 5.02 13.13 -13.16
CA ASP A 59 6.07 12.73 -14.10
C ASP A 59 7.47 12.63 -13.49
N ARG A 60 7.76 13.46 -12.47
CA ARG A 60 9.01 13.40 -11.71
C ARG A 60 9.19 12.07 -10.98
N VAL A 61 8.16 11.57 -10.30
CA VAL A 61 8.20 10.28 -9.58
C VAL A 61 8.33 9.13 -10.57
N LEU A 62 7.73 9.27 -11.74
CA LEU A 62 7.80 8.26 -12.81
C LEU A 62 9.13 8.27 -13.56
N GLY A 63 9.96 9.30 -13.38
CA GLY A 63 11.20 9.45 -14.13
C GLY A 63 10.96 9.64 -15.63
N VAL A 64 9.89 10.36 -16.02
CA VAL A 64 9.64 10.71 -17.44
C VAL A 64 10.78 11.58 -17.99
N SER A 65 11.33 12.43 -17.13
CA SER A 65 12.68 13.00 -17.28
C SER A 65 13.56 12.35 -16.22
N PRO A 66 14.29 11.26 -16.55
CA PRO A 66 15.14 10.56 -15.60
C PRO A 66 16.25 11.44 -15.06
N LEU A 67 16.75 11.12 -13.87
CA LEU A 67 17.93 11.79 -13.33
C LEU A 67 19.13 11.58 -14.26
N GLU A 68 19.91 12.64 -14.46
CA GLU A 68 21.13 12.64 -15.28
C GLU A 68 22.35 12.11 -14.55
N ASP A 69 22.28 11.94 -13.22
CA ASP A 69 23.38 11.40 -12.41
C ASP A 69 22.89 10.61 -11.18
N GLY A 70 23.84 9.97 -10.49
CA GLY A 70 23.62 9.14 -9.33
C GLY A 70 23.28 7.69 -9.67
N ARG A 71 22.94 6.90 -8.63
CA ARG A 71 22.73 5.45 -8.75
C ARG A 71 21.49 5.04 -9.55
N THR A 72 20.55 5.95 -9.73
CA THR A 72 19.30 5.73 -10.48
C THR A 72 19.27 6.54 -11.78
N ARG A 73 20.44 6.96 -12.30
CA ARG A 73 20.54 7.66 -13.58
C ARG A 73 19.90 6.84 -14.70
N GLY A 74 19.06 7.48 -15.51
CA GLY A 74 18.39 6.83 -16.64
C GLY A 74 17.30 5.83 -16.27
N VAL A 75 16.90 5.74 -14.99
CA VAL A 75 15.84 4.83 -14.53
C VAL A 75 14.47 5.53 -14.57
N SER A 76 13.47 4.84 -15.15
CA SER A 76 12.06 5.25 -15.16
C SER A 76 11.16 4.16 -14.58
N VAL A 77 10.00 4.55 -14.03
CA VAL A 77 9.03 3.62 -13.42
C VAL A 77 7.87 3.35 -14.36
N ASN A 78 7.66 2.09 -14.73
CA ASN A 78 6.47 1.66 -15.48
C ASN A 78 5.28 1.46 -14.53
N ASN A 79 4.60 2.56 -14.21
CA ASN A 79 3.48 2.56 -13.27
C ASN A 79 2.24 1.80 -13.80
N ALA A 80 2.01 1.80 -15.12
CA ALA A 80 0.88 1.09 -15.71
C ALA A 80 0.96 -0.42 -15.44
N VAL A 81 2.15 -1.01 -15.59
CA VAL A 81 2.39 -2.43 -15.28
C VAL A 81 2.26 -2.69 -13.78
N GLN A 82 2.77 -1.81 -12.91
CA GLN A 82 2.64 -1.97 -11.46
C GLN A 82 1.18 -1.97 -11.01
N ILE A 83 0.38 -1.02 -11.51
CA ILE A 83 -1.06 -0.96 -11.22
C ILE A 83 -1.76 -2.23 -11.68
N ARG A 84 -1.51 -2.67 -12.92
CA ARG A 84 -2.10 -3.92 -13.45
C ARG A 84 -1.75 -5.12 -12.58
N ASN A 85 -0.48 -5.28 -12.23
CA ASN A 85 -0.02 -6.42 -11.43
C ASN A 85 -0.61 -6.40 -10.02
N TYR A 86 -0.73 -5.22 -9.40
CA TYR A 86 -1.37 -5.07 -8.09
C TYR A 86 -2.84 -5.51 -8.10
N CYS A 87 -3.58 -5.18 -9.17
CA CYS A 87 -4.97 -5.61 -9.30
C CYS A 87 -5.10 -7.12 -9.53
N LEU A 88 -4.20 -7.72 -10.32
CA LEU A 88 -4.21 -9.16 -10.61
C LEU A 88 -3.73 -10.02 -9.44
N ALA A 89 -2.82 -9.51 -8.61
CA ALA A 89 -2.34 -10.23 -7.43
C ALA A 89 -3.42 -10.45 -6.35
N ARG A 90 -4.63 -9.93 -6.57
CA ARG A 90 -5.77 -9.96 -5.64
C ARG A 90 -7.00 -10.70 -6.19
N THR A 91 -6.81 -11.48 -7.26
CA THR A 91 -7.78 -12.45 -7.83
C THR A 91 -7.18 -13.83 -7.78
#